data_AF-A0A7J3XH31-F1
#
_entry.id   AF-A0A7J3XH31-F1
#
_cell.length_a   1.000
_cell.length_b   1.000
_cell.length_c   1.000
_cell.angle_alpha   90.00
_cell.angle_beta   90.00
_cell.angle_gamma   90.00
#
_symmetry.space_group_name_H-M   'P 1'
#
loop_
_entity.id
_entity.type
_entity.pdbx_description
1 polymer ?
#
loop_
_entity_poly.entity_id
_entity_poly.type
_entity_poly.pdbx_seq_one_letter_code
_entity_poly.pdbx_strand_id
1 'polypeptide(L)'
;MSLAKYLKVSGAEKEVEGAEVERPSKLADELVKKYKELRYVKERLGFLPVSVWIPTKKGLYRELITEYGKYAGQGLISVKKAPTHSPVSDLGERAGVIPISLRNPQVDEWVFKFWGGPGYTVYNCFLGHTVEYIIFGQLGAKRYIGGTVNSTILYINQDFFSKHRHLVPPDYEVVFLEEDATEMRDIPDNSIDLIWASPPYWKAERLKSDHPHELAKTETYDEFLELYAKCFRQMYRVMKADRFVVLQVGDVRFEHKLYPLHADTIELATEAGLKLHDIVILVNFSIFATATGTRAEREKYTIKTHEYILVFRR
;
A
#
# COMPACT_ATOMS: atom_id res chain seq x y z
N MET A 1 -45.40 0.19 0.55
CA MET A 1 -45.56 -0.41 1.89
C MET A 1 -44.27 -0.13 2.65
N SER A 2 -44.31 0.54 3.81
CA SER A 2 -43.06 0.93 4.51
C SER A 2 -42.30 -0.30 5.01
N LEU A 3 -40.97 -0.21 5.10
CA LEU A 3 -40.09 -1.29 5.58
C LEU A 3 -40.55 -1.80 6.96
N ALA A 4 -41.01 -0.88 7.83
CA ALA A 4 -41.59 -1.19 9.12
C ALA A 4 -42.86 -2.07 9.03
N LYS A 5 -43.68 -1.90 7.99
CA LYS A 5 -44.89 -2.69 7.77
C LYS A 5 -44.58 -4.08 7.19
N TYR A 6 -43.44 -4.25 6.51
CA TYR A 6 -42.97 -5.55 6.01
C TYR A 6 -42.42 -6.42 7.14
N LEU A 7 -41.57 -5.84 8.01
CA LEU A 7 -40.98 -6.53 9.16
C LEU A 7 -42.02 -7.00 10.19
N LYS A 8 -43.11 -6.24 10.35
CA LYS A 8 -44.24 -6.61 11.23
C LYS A 8 -45.05 -7.80 10.72
N VAL A 9 -45.15 -7.96 9.40
CA VAL A 9 -45.92 -9.04 8.77
C VAL A 9 -45.11 -10.34 8.72
N SER A 10 -43.78 -10.25 8.66
CA SER A 10 -42.89 -11.42 8.59
C SER A 10 -42.50 -12.01 9.95
N GLY A 11 -42.99 -11.46 11.07
CA GLY A 11 -42.67 -11.97 12.43
C GLY A 11 -41.21 -11.80 12.85
N ALA A 12 -40.42 -10.97 12.15
CA ALA A 12 -38.98 -10.84 12.33
C ALA A 12 -38.56 -9.85 13.45
N GLU A 13 -39.50 -9.33 14.25
CA GLU A 13 -39.20 -8.40 15.35
C GLU A 13 -38.50 -9.05 16.55
N LYS A 14 -38.29 -10.38 16.57
CA LYS A 14 -37.77 -11.09 17.76
C LYS A 14 -36.33 -11.61 17.74
N GLU A 15 -35.50 -11.35 16.73
CA GLU A 15 -34.11 -11.85 16.71
C GLU A 15 -33.05 -10.86 16.18
N VAL A 16 -33.13 -9.58 16.51
CA VAL A 16 -32.02 -8.64 16.19
C VAL A 16 -31.66 -7.75 17.39
N GLU A 17 -31.57 -8.34 18.58
CA GLU A 17 -30.74 -7.80 19.65
C GLU A 17 -29.54 -8.73 19.84
N GLY A 18 -28.35 -8.25 19.49
CA GLY A 18 -27.09 -8.87 19.95
C GLY A 18 -26.35 -9.81 19.00
N ALA A 19 -26.64 -9.83 17.69
CA ALA A 19 -25.68 -10.41 16.74
C ALA A 19 -24.52 -9.41 16.54
N GLU A 20 -23.53 -9.42 17.43
CA GLU A 20 -22.22 -8.85 17.08
C GLU A 20 -21.75 -9.60 15.83
N VAL A 21 -21.71 -8.92 14.67
CA VAL A 21 -21.00 -9.45 13.51
C VAL A 21 -19.57 -9.63 13.96
N GLU A 22 -19.18 -10.88 14.18
CA GLU A 22 -17.88 -11.21 14.70
C GLU A 22 -16.84 -10.68 13.71
N ARG A 23 -15.93 -9.82 14.18
CA ARG A 23 -14.90 -9.28 13.30
C ARG A 23 -14.09 -10.46 12.76
N PRO A 24 -13.71 -10.49 11.47
CA PRO A 24 -12.91 -11.58 10.90
C PRO A 24 -11.67 -11.92 11.74
N SER A 25 -11.08 -10.94 12.42
CA SER A 25 -9.99 -11.12 13.36
C SER A 25 -10.34 -11.97 14.58
N LYS A 26 -11.53 -11.81 15.18
CA LYS A 26 -11.99 -12.61 16.33
C LYS A 26 -12.17 -14.07 15.92
N LEU A 27 -12.83 -14.33 14.80
CA LEU A 27 -13.01 -15.68 14.27
C LEU A 27 -11.66 -16.36 13.96
N ALA A 28 -10.72 -15.63 13.35
CA ALA A 28 -9.36 -16.13 13.13
C ALA A 28 -8.64 -16.45 14.45
N ASP A 29 -8.81 -15.61 15.48
CA ASP A 29 -8.22 -15.85 16.81
C ASP A 29 -8.80 -17.10 17.49
N GLU A 30 -10.10 -17.36 17.32
CA GLU A 30 -10.73 -18.59 17.82
C GLU A 30 -10.25 -19.84 17.09
N LEU A 31 -10.12 -19.78 15.76
CA LEU A 31 -9.56 -20.88 14.97
C LEU A 31 -8.11 -21.18 15.37
N VAL A 32 -7.30 -20.17 15.63
CA VAL A 32 -5.92 -20.33 16.12
C VAL A 32 -5.86 -21.01 17.50
N LYS A 33 -6.85 -20.78 18.37
CA LYS A 33 -6.92 -21.50 19.65
C LYS A 33 -7.16 -22.99 19.44
N LYS A 34 -7.98 -23.34 18.44
CA LYS A 34 -8.41 -24.71 18.12
C LYS A 34 -7.38 -25.53 17.36
N TYR A 35 -6.59 -24.91 16.48
CA TYR A 35 -5.64 -25.62 15.61
C TYR A 35 -4.18 -25.28 15.93
N LYS A 36 -3.43 -26.28 16.40
CA LYS A 36 -2.02 -26.14 16.79
C LYS A 36 -1.13 -25.61 15.67
N GLU A 37 -1.37 -26.06 14.43
CA GLU A 37 -0.61 -25.60 13.25
C GLU A 37 -0.81 -24.10 12.98
N LEU A 38 -2.05 -23.60 13.07
CA LEU A 38 -2.35 -22.17 12.90
C LEU A 38 -1.71 -21.33 14.01
N ARG A 39 -1.61 -21.89 15.22
CA ARG A 39 -0.92 -21.25 16.34
C ARG A 39 0.58 -21.11 16.06
N TYR A 40 1.23 -22.19 15.60
CA TYR A 40 2.64 -22.14 15.23
C TYR A 40 2.92 -21.11 14.11
N VAL A 41 2.07 -21.07 13.08
CA VAL A 41 2.19 -20.07 12.00
C VAL A 41 2.04 -18.65 12.56
N LYS A 42 1.03 -18.38 13.38
CA LYS A 42 0.79 -17.06 13.98
C LYS A 42 1.91 -16.65 14.92
N GLU A 43 2.45 -17.57 15.72
CA GLU A 43 3.59 -17.30 16.62
C GLU A 43 4.85 -16.96 15.82
N ARG A 44 5.12 -17.68 14.73
CA ARG A 44 6.30 -17.47 13.89
C ARG A 44 6.22 -16.18 13.05
N LEU A 45 5.09 -15.92 12.42
CA LEU A 45 4.92 -14.77 11.52
C LEU A 45 4.44 -13.51 12.27
N GLY A 46 3.83 -13.66 13.45
CA GLY A 46 3.12 -12.58 14.13
C GLY A 46 1.74 -12.27 13.54
N PHE A 47 1.33 -12.99 12.49
CA PHE A 47 0.00 -12.89 11.88
C PHE A 47 -0.38 -14.20 11.20
N LEU A 48 -1.65 -14.33 10.83
CA LEU A 48 -2.12 -15.46 10.02
C LEU A 48 -2.22 -14.99 8.55
N PRO A 49 -1.55 -15.67 7.59
CA PRO A 49 -1.55 -15.28 6.19
C PRO A 49 -2.86 -15.70 5.50
N VAL A 50 -3.95 -15.03 5.86
CA VAL A 50 -5.25 -15.15 5.18
C VAL A 50 -5.36 -14.08 4.09
N SER A 51 -6.30 -14.24 3.17
CA SER A 51 -6.48 -13.33 2.01
C SER A 51 -7.09 -11.97 2.35
N VAL A 52 -7.41 -11.67 3.61
CA VAL A 52 -7.94 -10.37 4.05
C VAL A 52 -7.10 -9.86 5.22
N TRP A 53 -6.39 -8.75 5.01
CA TRP A 53 -5.50 -8.16 5.99
C TRP A 53 -6.12 -6.90 6.58
N ILE A 54 -6.12 -6.80 7.91
CA ILE A 54 -6.65 -5.65 8.66
C ILE A 54 -5.52 -5.15 9.57
N PRO A 55 -4.62 -4.28 9.06
CA PRO A 55 -3.50 -3.81 9.85
C PRO A 55 -3.99 -2.80 10.89
N THR A 56 -3.27 -2.73 12.01
CA THR A 56 -3.55 -1.81 13.10
C THR A 56 -2.60 -0.61 13.03
N LYS A 57 -3.09 0.59 13.38
CA LYS A 57 -2.24 1.79 13.54
C LYS A 57 -1.66 1.91 14.96
N LYS A 58 -1.91 0.92 15.81
CA LYS A 58 -1.45 0.85 17.21
C LYS A 58 -0.35 -0.20 17.24
N GLY A 59 0.83 0.12 17.75
CA GLY A 59 1.89 -0.88 17.88
C GLY A 59 3.30 -0.30 17.82
N LEU A 60 4.25 -1.21 17.55
CA LEU A 60 5.70 -1.05 17.62
C LEU A 60 6.23 0.18 16.87
N TYR A 61 5.59 0.56 15.76
CA TYR A 61 6.08 1.61 14.86
C TYR A 61 5.36 2.97 15.01
N ARG A 62 4.48 3.12 16.01
CA ARG A 62 3.67 4.33 16.17
C ARG A 62 4.52 5.60 16.32
N GLU A 63 5.64 5.50 17.03
CA GLU A 63 6.55 6.63 17.25
C GLU A 63 7.20 7.08 15.94
N LEU A 64 7.71 6.13 15.14
CA LEU A 64 8.27 6.40 13.81
C LEU A 64 7.24 7.08 12.90
N ILE A 65 6.00 6.57 12.86
CA ILE A 65 4.90 7.18 12.07
C ILE A 65 4.63 8.61 12.52
N THR A 66 4.58 8.83 13.84
CA THR A 66 4.27 10.15 14.42
C THR A 66 5.38 11.15 14.11
N GLU A 67 6.64 10.71 14.19
CA GLU A 67 7.79 11.55 13.86
C GLU A 67 7.86 11.85 12.36
N TYR A 68 7.68 10.85 11.51
CA TYR A 68 7.64 11.04 10.05
C TYR A 68 6.50 11.99 9.63
N GLY A 69 5.37 11.95 10.34
CA GLY A 69 4.27 12.88 10.12
C GLY A 69 4.65 14.36 10.28
N LYS A 70 5.72 14.69 11.02
CA LYS A 70 6.15 16.09 11.26
C LYS A 70 6.68 16.78 10.01
N TYR A 71 7.13 16.05 8.99
CA TYR A 71 7.57 16.66 7.72
C TYR A 71 6.41 17.36 6.99
N ALA A 72 5.16 17.00 7.27
CA ALA A 72 3.99 17.69 6.73
C ALA A 72 3.94 19.16 7.17
N GLY A 73 4.43 19.47 8.37
CA GLY A 73 4.43 20.81 8.95
C GLY A 73 5.62 21.68 8.55
N GLN A 74 6.61 21.12 7.84
CA GLN A 74 7.86 21.82 7.48
C GLN A 74 7.79 22.51 6.11
N GLY A 75 6.62 22.50 5.44
CA GLY A 75 6.46 23.11 4.11
C GLY A 75 7.16 22.37 2.97
N LEU A 76 7.92 21.31 3.28
CA LEU A 76 8.55 20.40 2.30
C LEU A 76 7.51 19.61 1.51
N ILE A 77 6.34 19.39 2.11
CA ILE A 77 5.24 18.65 1.47
C ILE A 77 4.11 19.64 1.23
N SER A 78 3.64 19.71 -0.01
CA SER A 78 2.59 20.64 -0.42
C SER A 78 1.25 20.25 0.21
N VAL A 79 0.96 20.78 1.40
CA VAL A 79 -0.37 20.69 2.02
C VAL A 79 -1.35 21.57 1.22
N LYS A 80 -2.05 21.01 0.23
CA LYS A 80 -3.08 21.78 -0.46
C LYS A 80 -4.28 22.03 0.48
N LYS A 81 -4.61 23.31 0.66
CA LYS A 81 -5.92 23.83 1.13
C LYS A 81 -6.99 23.87 0.02
N ALA A 82 -6.78 23.19 -1.10
CA ALA A 82 -7.72 23.23 -2.24
C ALA A 82 -8.71 22.06 -2.19
N PRO A 83 -9.98 22.23 -2.60
CA PRO A 83 -10.94 21.14 -2.71
C PRO A 83 -10.38 20.15 -3.73
N THR A 84 -9.84 19.04 -3.23
CA THR A 84 -9.17 18.02 -4.04
C THR A 84 -9.97 16.75 -3.93
N HIS A 85 -10.75 16.41 -4.96
CA HIS A 85 -11.31 15.07 -5.09
C HIS A 85 -10.12 14.09 -5.15
N SER A 86 -9.75 13.50 -4.00
CA SER A 86 -8.85 12.37 -3.99
C SER A 86 -9.62 11.19 -4.64
N PRO A 87 -9.07 10.53 -5.66
CA PRO A 87 -9.68 9.37 -6.33
C PRO A 87 -9.61 8.05 -5.56
N VAL A 88 -8.77 7.96 -4.53
CA VAL A 88 -8.55 6.74 -3.71
C VAL A 88 -9.33 6.82 -2.39
N SER A 89 -9.70 8.03 -2.03
CA SER A 89 -10.67 8.35 -1.01
C SER A 89 -11.34 9.61 -1.50
N ASP A 90 -12.66 9.64 -1.71
CA ASP A 90 -13.39 10.84 -2.16
C ASP A 90 -13.26 12.07 -1.22
N LEU A 91 -12.23 12.15 -0.37
CA LEU A 91 -11.86 13.17 0.62
C LEU A 91 -11.70 14.61 0.07
N GLY A 92 -12.19 14.88 -1.13
CA GLY A 92 -12.40 16.22 -1.63
C GLY A 92 -13.67 16.80 -1.09
N GLU A 93 -13.55 17.54 0.02
CA GLU A 93 -14.09 18.91 0.14
C GLU A 93 -13.89 19.53 1.54
N ARG A 94 -13.60 18.75 2.59
CA ARG A 94 -13.67 19.27 4.00
C ARG A 94 -12.40 19.25 4.84
N ALA A 95 -11.32 18.58 4.44
CA ALA A 95 -10.11 18.50 5.26
C ALA A 95 -9.05 19.51 4.79
N GLY A 96 -8.97 20.67 5.44
CA GLY A 96 -8.05 21.77 5.10
C GLY A 96 -6.54 21.47 5.20
N VAL A 97 -6.15 20.22 5.49
CA VAL A 97 -4.79 19.67 5.46
C VAL A 97 -4.97 18.15 5.30
N ILE A 98 -4.61 17.57 4.14
CA ILE A 98 -4.51 16.11 4.03
C ILE A 98 -3.15 15.73 4.62
N PRO A 99 -3.09 14.96 5.73
CA PRO A 99 -1.82 14.47 6.26
C PRO A 99 -1.14 13.56 5.24
N ILE A 100 0.19 13.47 5.31
CA ILE A 100 0.98 12.52 4.53
C ILE A 100 0.33 11.14 4.56
N SER A 101 0.07 10.55 3.38
CA SER A 101 -0.31 9.14 3.29
C SER A 101 0.95 8.30 3.52
N LEU A 102 1.21 7.96 4.78
CA LEU A 102 2.28 7.05 5.16
C LEU A 102 1.74 5.62 5.09
N ARG A 103 2.42 4.73 4.35
CA ARG A 103 2.06 3.31 4.30
C ARG A 103 2.13 2.69 5.70
N ASN A 104 1.23 1.75 5.99
CA ASN A 104 1.16 1.14 7.32
C ASN A 104 2.35 0.19 7.55
N PRO A 105 3.24 0.48 8.52
CA PRO A 105 4.42 -0.36 8.85
C PRO A 105 4.12 -1.83 9.13
N GLN A 106 2.94 -2.13 9.65
CA GLN A 106 2.56 -3.52 9.93
C GLN A 106 2.37 -4.33 8.63
N VAL A 107 1.97 -3.67 7.54
CA VAL A 107 1.89 -4.31 6.22
C VAL A 107 3.30 -4.60 5.70
N ASP A 108 4.24 -3.67 5.86
CA ASP A 108 5.64 -3.86 5.50
C ASP A 108 6.22 -5.10 6.23
N GLU A 109 6.01 -5.18 7.54
CA GLU A 109 6.43 -6.32 8.37
C GLU A 109 5.84 -7.64 7.85
N TRP A 110 4.53 -7.69 7.58
CA TRP A 110 3.87 -8.90 7.10
C TRP A 110 4.35 -9.33 5.71
N VAL A 111 4.52 -8.38 4.79
CA VAL A 111 5.06 -8.65 3.45
C VAL A 111 6.46 -9.25 3.56
N PHE A 112 7.36 -8.63 4.33
CA PHE A 112 8.73 -9.12 4.45
C PHE A 112 8.81 -10.47 5.16
N LYS A 113 7.99 -10.72 6.18
CA LYS A 113 7.97 -12.02 6.88
C LYS A 113 7.42 -13.16 6.04
N PHE A 114 6.59 -12.86 5.04
CA PHE A 114 5.90 -13.89 4.25
C PHE A 114 6.52 -14.11 2.88
N TRP A 115 6.86 -13.05 2.15
CA TRP A 115 7.49 -13.12 0.82
C TRP A 115 8.94 -12.66 0.79
N GLY A 116 9.46 -12.11 1.89
CA GLY A 116 10.86 -11.76 2.08
C GLY A 116 11.64 -12.79 2.90
N GLY A 117 12.79 -12.36 3.43
CA GLY A 117 13.58 -13.18 4.35
C GLY A 117 14.91 -12.55 4.74
N PRO A 118 15.57 -13.08 5.78
CA PRO A 118 16.90 -12.64 6.18
C PRO A 118 17.90 -12.74 5.04
N GLY A 119 18.78 -11.74 4.92
CA GLY A 119 19.80 -11.67 3.89
C GLY A 119 19.31 -11.09 2.54
N TYR A 120 18.02 -10.76 2.41
CA TYR A 120 17.45 -10.30 1.14
C TYR A 120 17.92 -8.89 0.78
N THR A 121 18.03 -8.65 -0.53
CA THR A 121 18.05 -7.31 -1.11
C THR A 121 16.63 -6.91 -1.49
N VAL A 122 16.08 -5.91 -0.79
CA VAL A 122 14.71 -5.41 -1.01
C VAL A 122 14.75 -4.12 -1.82
N TYR A 123 13.86 -3.98 -2.78
CA TYR A 123 13.74 -2.77 -3.60
C TYR A 123 12.32 -2.21 -3.59
N ASN A 124 12.21 -0.91 -3.34
CA ASN A 124 11.01 -0.14 -3.61
C ASN A 124 11.30 0.85 -4.76
N CYS A 125 10.81 0.53 -5.96
CA CYS A 125 10.99 1.36 -7.16
C CYS A 125 10.02 2.55 -7.24
N PHE A 126 9.08 2.65 -6.30
CA PHE A 126 8.13 3.75 -6.18
C PHE A 126 8.23 4.33 -4.76
N LEU A 127 9.44 4.71 -4.37
CA LEU A 127 9.68 5.23 -3.02
C LEU A 127 8.78 6.46 -2.81
N GLY A 128 7.89 6.32 -1.83
CA GLY A 128 6.98 7.35 -1.36
C GLY A 128 7.28 7.70 0.10
N HIS A 129 6.22 8.03 0.85
CA HIS A 129 6.33 8.19 2.29
C HIS A 129 6.26 6.83 2.98
N THR A 130 7.34 6.43 3.64
CA THR A 130 7.47 5.09 4.23
C THR A 130 8.49 5.08 5.36
N VAL A 131 8.49 4.01 6.15
CA VAL A 131 9.56 3.68 7.12
C VAL A 131 10.05 2.23 6.94
N GLU A 132 9.69 1.59 5.83
CA GLU A 132 9.92 0.17 5.55
C GLU A 132 11.39 -0.24 5.67
N TYR A 133 12.32 0.65 5.30
CA TYR A 133 13.75 0.40 5.35
C TYR A 133 14.26 0.20 6.77
N ILE A 134 13.62 0.79 7.79
CA ILE A 134 13.94 0.49 9.19
C ILE A 134 13.44 -0.90 9.56
N ILE A 135 12.21 -1.22 9.17
CA ILE A 135 11.54 -2.49 9.47
C ILE A 135 12.29 -3.66 8.87
N PHE A 136 12.67 -3.57 7.59
CA PHE A 136 13.40 -4.63 6.90
C PHE A 136 14.78 -4.86 7.50
N GLY A 137 15.49 -3.80 7.89
CA GLY A 137 16.75 -3.91 8.62
C GLY A 137 16.59 -4.65 9.95
N GLN A 138 15.55 -4.33 10.72
CA GLN A 138 15.23 -5.02 11.98
C GLN A 138 14.85 -6.49 11.79
N LEU A 139 14.26 -6.83 10.64
CA LEU A 139 13.88 -8.20 10.28
C LEU A 139 15.01 -8.98 9.58
N GLY A 140 16.20 -8.37 9.41
CA GLY A 140 17.40 -9.03 8.92
C GLY A 140 17.60 -8.97 7.40
N ALA A 141 16.97 -8.03 6.68
CA ALA A 141 17.36 -7.73 5.31
C ALA A 141 18.85 -7.37 5.26
N LYS A 142 19.53 -7.76 4.17
CA LYS A 142 20.93 -7.38 3.96
C LYS A 142 21.04 -5.97 3.38
N ARG A 143 20.11 -5.63 2.49
CA ARG A 143 20.13 -4.37 1.76
C ARG A 143 18.73 -3.90 1.43
N TYR A 144 18.52 -2.59 1.52
CA TYR A 144 17.35 -1.92 0.99
C TYR A 144 17.75 -0.86 -0.02
N ILE A 145 17.00 -0.78 -1.10
CA ILE A 145 17.11 0.24 -2.13
C ILE A 145 15.75 0.92 -2.28
N GLY A 146 15.72 2.25 -2.21
CA GLY A 146 14.54 3.07 -2.48
C GLY A 146 14.78 3.99 -3.66
N GLY A 147 14.06 3.80 -4.76
CA GLY A 147 14.16 4.61 -5.96
C GLY A 147 12.96 5.53 -6.13
N THR A 148 13.20 6.80 -6.46
CA THR A 148 12.16 7.76 -6.86
C THR A 148 12.75 8.88 -7.69
N VAL A 149 12.00 9.39 -8.65
CA VAL A 149 12.35 10.63 -9.38
C VAL A 149 12.01 11.90 -8.60
N ASN A 150 11.38 11.76 -7.43
CA ASN A 150 10.97 12.89 -6.61
C ASN A 150 12.05 13.23 -5.57
N SER A 151 12.83 14.28 -5.84
CA SER A 151 13.91 14.76 -4.98
C SER A 151 13.45 15.13 -3.55
N THR A 152 12.20 15.58 -3.39
CA THR A 152 11.65 15.89 -2.06
C THR A 152 11.42 14.62 -1.25
N ILE A 153 10.84 13.59 -1.87
CA ILE A 153 10.67 12.28 -1.22
C ILE A 153 12.02 11.67 -0.90
N LEU A 154 12.98 11.77 -1.81
CA LEU A 154 14.34 11.31 -1.62
C LEU A 154 14.98 11.96 -0.38
N TYR A 155 14.94 13.30 -0.31
CA TYR A 155 15.46 14.06 0.83
C TYR A 155 14.82 13.67 2.15
N ILE A 156 13.49 13.57 2.21
CA ILE A 156 12.76 13.24 3.46
C ILE A 156 13.18 11.86 3.97
N ASN A 157 13.24 10.85 3.09
CA ASN A 157 13.62 9.49 3.48
C ASN A 157 15.09 9.44 3.93
N GLN A 158 16.00 10.14 3.25
CA GLN A 158 17.41 10.26 3.63
C GLN A 158 17.58 10.92 5.01
N ASP A 159 16.96 12.08 5.23
CA ASP A 159 17.02 12.81 6.50
C ASP A 159 16.43 11.97 7.64
N PHE A 160 15.25 11.37 7.43
CA PHE A 160 14.62 10.52 8.42
C PHE A 160 15.48 9.30 8.76
N PHE A 161 16.01 8.61 7.75
CA PHE A 161 16.88 7.45 7.99
C PHE A 161 18.16 7.84 8.73
N SER A 162 18.78 8.98 8.41
CA SER A 162 20.02 9.41 9.06
C SER A 162 19.86 9.55 10.59
N LYS A 163 18.71 10.09 11.03
CA LYS A 163 18.33 10.24 12.45
C LYS A 163 18.06 8.89 13.13
N HIS A 164 17.61 7.90 12.37
CA HIS A 164 17.16 6.60 12.87
C HIS A 164 18.09 5.43 12.51
N ARG A 165 19.29 5.71 11.98
CA ARG A 165 20.25 4.68 11.56
C ARG A 165 20.64 3.71 12.68
N HIS A 166 20.55 4.18 13.92
CA HIS A 166 20.81 3.40 15.14
C HIS A 166 19.76 2.31 15.42
N LEU A 167 18.60 2.35 14.76
CA LEU A 167 17.53 1.35 14.92
C LEU A 167 17.72 0.09 14.06
N VAL A 168 18.76 0.06 13.22
CA VAL A 168 19.04 -1.06 12.31
C VAL A 168 20.49 -1.54 12.45
N PRO A 169 20.80 -2.81 12.10
CA PRO A 169 22.15 -3.35 12.19
C PRO A 169 23.19 -2.53 11.42
N PRO A 170 24.47 -2.49 11.88
CA PRO A 170 25.51 -1.70 11.23
C PRO A 170 25.86 -2.22 9.83
N ASP A 171 25.74 -3.53 9.60
CA ASP A 171 26.03 -4.23 8.33
C ASP A 171 24.87 -4.20 7.32
N TYR A 172 23.69 -3.70 7.73
CA TYR A 172 22.56 -3.48 6.83
C TYR A 172 22.76 -2.22 5.98
N GLU A 173 22.74 -2.39 4.66
CA GLU A 173 22.92 -1.31 3.69
C GLU A 173 21.57 -0.68 3.29
N VAL A 174 21.48 0.64 3.33
CA VAL A 174 20.30 1.39 2.85
C VAL A 174 20.75 2.41 1.83
N VAL A 175 20.17 2.34 0.63
CA VAL A 175 20.49 3.20 -0.49
C VAL A 175 19.23 3.89 -0.99
N PHE A 176 19.32 5.20 -1.19
CA PHE A 176 18.26 6.00 -1.78
C PHE A 176 18.77 6.57 -3.11
N LEU A 177 18.02 6.34 -4.19
CA LEU A 177 18.42 6.69 -5.56
C LEU A 177 17.40 7.63 -6.20
N GLU A 178 17.90 8.65 -6.88
CA GLU A 178 17.11 9.39 -7.87
C GLU A 178 16.99 8.53 -9.12
N GLU A 179 15.97 7.68 -9.17
CA GLU A 179 15.87 6.58 -10.13
C GLU A 179 14.50 6.55 -10.78
N ASP A 180 14.49 6.30 -12.08
CA ASP A 180 13.29 6.19 -12.89
C ASP A 180 12.84 4.73 -12.95
N ALA A 181 11.64 4.45 -12.43
CA ALA A 181 11.09 3.10 -12.42
C ALA A 181 10.87 2.50 -13.83
N THR A 182 10.79 3.32 -14.87
CA THR A 182 10.65 2.87 -16.27
C THR A 182 11.97 2.36 -16.86
N GLU A 183 13.10 2.63 -16.19
CA GLU A 183 14.45 2.32 -16.68
C GLU A 183 15.30 1.51 -15.69
N MET A 184 15.25 1.83 -14.38
CA MET A 184 16.00 1.19 -13.30
C MET A 184 17.50 1.03 -13.64
N ARG A 185 18.14 2.09 -14.14
CA ARG A 185 19.49 2.02 -14.75
C ARG A 185 20.57 1.63 -13.76
N ASP A 186 20.43 2.02 -12.50
CA ASP A 186 21.40 1.75 -11.45
C ASP A 186 21.16 0.39 -10.75
N ILE A 187 20.14 -0.36 -11.19
CA ILE A 187 19.79 -1.66 -10.63
C ILE A 187 20.23 -2.77 -11.58
N PRO A 188 21.19 -3.63 -11.19
CA PRO A 188 21.64 -4.73 -12.02
C PRO A 188 20.55 -5.79 -12.24
N ASP A 189 20.63 -6.49 -13.37
CA ASP A 189 19.79 -7.65 -13.67
C ASP A 189 19.92 -8.73 -12.59
N ASN A 190 18.83 -9.41 -12.27
CA ASN A 190 18.80 -10.53 -11.32
C ASN A 190 19.47 -10.22 -9.96
N SER A 191 19.32 -9.00 -9.45
CA SER A 191 19.98 -8.54 -8.22
C SER A 191 19.05 -8.45 -7.01
N ILE A 192 17.74 -8.31 -7.24
CA ILE A 192 16.74 -8.06 -6.20
C ILE A 192 16.09 -9.37 -5.72
N ASP A 193 15.89 -9.52 -4.40
CA ASP A 193 15.24 -10.69 -3.79
C ASP A 193 13.75 -10.47 -3.49
N LEU A 194 13.33 -9.22 -3.28
CA LEU A 194 11.95 -8.80 -3.04
C LEU A 194 11.74 -7.40 -3.62
N ILE A 195 10.71 -7.23 -4.44
CA ILE A 195 10.21 -5.89 -4.76
C ILE A 195 8.95 -5.69 -3.93
N TRP A 196 8.92 -4.63 -3.12
CA TRP A 196 7.73 -4.22 -2.37
C TRP A 196 7.50 -2.74 -2.61
N ALA A 197 6.45 -2.42 -3.35
CA ALA A 197 6.23 -1.05 -3.82
C ALA A 197 4.73 -0.71 -3.86
N SER A 198 4.44 0.59 -3.86
CA SER A 198 3.11 1.13 -4.09
C SER A 198 3.22 2.05 -5.31
N PRO A 199 2.79 1.64 -6.51
CA PRO A 199 2.78 2.52 -7.67
C PRO A 199 1.93 3.76 -7.40
N PRO A 200 2.19 4.88 -8.10
CA PRO A 200 1.28 6.02 -8.07
C PRO A 200 -0.07 5.62 -8.67
N TYR A 201 -1.15 5.98 -7.99
CA TYR A 201 -2.52 5.66 -8.39
C TYR A 201 -3.04 6.67 -9.43
N TRP A 202 -2.30 6.84 -10.53
CA TRP A 202 -2.54 7.86 -11.57
C TRP A 202 -2.83 9.25 -10.95
N LYS A 203 -3.85 9.97 -11.42
CA LYS A 203 -4.29 11.29 -10.95
C LYS A 203 -4.67 11.35 -9.46
N ALA A 204 -4.60 10.24 -8.73
CA ALA A 204 -4.97 10.20 -7.33
C ALA A 204 -3.94 10.73 -6.36
N GLU A 205 -2.68 10.64 -6.72
CA GLU A 205 -1.58 11.15 -5.91
C GLU A 205 -0.94 12.29 -6.68
N ARG A 206 -1.14 13.53 -6.23
CA ARG A 206 -0.45 14.68 -6.82
C ARG A 206 0.79 15.01 -6.00
N LEU A 207 1.80 14.16 -6.08
CA LEU A 207 3.13 14.51 -5.62
C LEU A 207 3.69 15.57 -6.58
N LYS A 208 4.18 16.69 -6.05
CA LYS A 208 4.89 17.67 -6.87
C LYS A 208 6.27 17.08 -7.18
N SER A 209 6.48 16.71 -8.43
CA SER A 209 7.79 16.37 -9.00
C SER A 209 7.85 17.04 -10.35
N ASP A 210 8.91 17.76 -10.69
CA ASP A 210 9.09 18.36 -12.02
C ASP A 210 9.69 17.38 -13.04
N HIS A 211 9.85 16.11 -12.66
CA HIS A 211 10.42 15.09 -13.52
C HIS A 211 9.46 14.68 -14.66
N PRO A 212 9.94 14.55 -15.91
CA PRO A 212 9.10 14.23 -17.07
C PRO A 212 8.49 12.82 -17.02
N HIS A 213 9.14 11.88 -16.35
CA HIS A 213 8.67 10.49 -16.19
C HIS A 213 7.96 10.25 -14.85
N GLU A 214 7.51 11.31 -14.18
CA GLU A 214 6.62 11.17 -13.04
C GLU A 214 5.27 10.58 -13.52
N LEU A 215 5.05 9.29 -13.25
CA LEU A 215 3.84 8.55 -13.64
C LEU A 215 2.56 9.28 -13.23
N ALA A 216 2.57 9.95 -12.07
CA ALA A 216 1.45 10.73 -11.56
C ALA A 216 1.12 12.01 -12.36
N LYS A 217 1.96 12.41 -13.32
CA LYS A 217 1.79 13.59 -14.18
C LYS A 217 1.24 13.29 -15.58
N THR A 218 1.00 12.03 -15.91
CA THR A 218 0.39 11.63 -17.19
C THR A 218 -1.00 12.26 -17.37
N GLU A 219 -1.29 12.75 -18.58
CA GLU A 219 -2.53 13.46 -18.86
C GLU A 219 -3.70 12.48 -19.04
N THR A 220 -3.43 11.35 -19.69
CA THR A 220 -4.41 10.29 -19.93
C THR A 220 -4.09 9.03 -19.14
N TYR A 221 -5.08 8.15 -18.99
CA TYR A 221 -4.88 6.86 -18.35
C TYR A 221 -4.09 5.89 -19.24
N ASP A 222 -4.23 5.99 -20.56
CA ASP A 222 -3.52 5.12 -21.49
C ASP A 222 -2.00 5.44 -21.49
N GLU A 223 -1.62 6.72 -21.47
CA GLU A 223 -0.22 7.14 -21.26
C GLU A 223 0.36 6.61 -19.94
N PHE A 224 -0.45 6.61 -18.87
CA PHE A 224 -0.08 6.01 -17.60
C PHE A 224 0.20 4.51 -17.76
N LEU A 225 -0.70 3.76 -18.39
CA LEU A 225 -0.54 2.32 -18.61
C LEU A 225 0.69 2.00 -19.46
N GLU A 226 0.99 2.81 -20.49
CA GLU A 226 2.19 2.64 -21.32
C GLU A 226 3.50 2.75 -20.52
N LEU A 227 3.61 3.78 -19.68
CA LEU A 227 4.77 3.93 -18.80
C LEU A 227 4.81 2.84 -17.73
N TYR A 228 3.65 2.49 -17.17
CA TYR A 228 3.56 1.47 -16.14
C TYR A 228 3.96 0.08 -16.68
N ALA A 229 3.61 -0.24 -17.92
CA ALA A 229 4.07 -1.42 -18.63
C ALA A 229 5.61 -1.49 -18.73
N LYS A 230 6.28 -0.34 -18.95
CA LYS A 230 7.76 -0.28 -18.94
C LYS A 230 8.32 -0.62 -17.56
N CYS A 231 7.71 -0.12 -16.48
CA CYS A 231 8.11 -0.46 -15.12
C CYS A 231 8.08 -1.96 -14.87
N PHE A 232 7.04 -2.67 -15.30
CA PHE A 232 6.96 -4.13 -15.13
C PHE A 232 8.06 -4.89 -15.88
N ARG A 233 8.45 -4.44 -17.08
CA ARG A 233 9.58 -5.02 -17.80
C ARG A 233 10.89 -4.85 -17.02
N GLN A 234 11.09 -3.69 -16.39
CA GLN A 234 12.26 -3.47 -15.54
C GLN A 234 12.21 -4.28 -14.24
N MET A 235 11.05 -4.36 -13.58
CA MET A 235 10.84 -5.24 -12.42
C MET A 235 11.18 -6.68 -12.75
N TYR A 236 10.72 -7.18 -13.91
CA TYR A 236 11.10 -8.51 -14.38
C TYR A 236 12.62 -8.62 -14.54
N ARG A 237 13.27 -7.69 -15.25
CA ARG A 237 14.74 -7.71 -15.47
C ARG A 237 15.56 -7.77 -14.18
N VAL A 238 15.25 -6.91 -13.20
CA VAL A 238 16.09 -6.74 -12.00
C VAL A 238 15.83 -7.82 -10.94
N MET A 239 14.66 -8.45 -10.96
CA MET A 239 14.25 -9.41 -9.95
C MET A 239 14.97 -10.75 -10.11
N LYS A 240 15.43 -11.44 -9.07
CA LYS A 240 15.97 -12.81 -9.23
C LYS A 240 14.87 -13.81 -9.62
N ALA A 241 15.24 -14.90 -10.26
CA ALA A 241 14.30 -16.01 -10.51
C ALA A 241 13.73 -16.56 -9.20
N ASP A 242 12.47 -17.01 -9.23
CA ASP A 242 11.75 -17.60 -8.09
C ASP A 242 11.57 -16.66 -6.89
N ARG A 243 11.55 -15.34 -7.15
CA ARG A 243 11.32 -14.27 -6.16
C ARG A 243 10.03 -13.50 -6.43
N PHE A 244 9.63 -12.68 -5.44
CA PHE A 244 8.31 -12.05 -5.41
C PHE A 244 8.31 -10.54 -5.66
N VAL A 245 7.56 -10.11 -6.66
CA VAL A 245 7.16 -8.71 -6.82
C VAL A 245 5.83 -8.55 -6.12
N VAL A 246 5.78 -7.70 -5.10
CA VAL A 246 4.60 -7.46 -4.28
C VAL A 246 4.23 -5.98 -4.43
N LEU A 247 2.98 -5.72 -4.84
CA LEU A 247 2.50 -4.37 -5.11
C LEU A 247 1.24 -4.07 -4.31
N GLN A 248 1.21 -2.93 -3.62
CA GLN A 248 -0.02 -2.38 -3.04
C GLN A 248 -0.69 -1.46 -4.06
N VAL A 249 -1.91 -1.80 -4.48
CA VAL A 249 -2.63 -1.10 -5.55
C VAL A 249 -4.04 -0.76 -5.13
N GLY A 250 -4.45 0.49 -5.33
CA GLY A 250 -5.81 0.96 -5.11
C GLY A 250 -6.53 1.27 -6.42
N ASP A 251 -7.82 0.96 -6.48
CA ASP A 251 -8.66 1.40 -7.59
C ASP A 251 -8.93 2.91 -7.51
N VAL A 252 -9.02 3.53 -8.68
CA VAL A 252 -9.08 4.98 -8.82
C VAL A 252 -10.44 5.36 -9.39
N ARG A 253 -11.17 6.25 -8.72
CA ARG A 253 -12.36 6.89 -9.30
C ARG A 253 -12.07 8.33 -9.67
N PHE A 254 -12.09 8.65 -10.95
CA PHE A 254 -11.84 10.00 -11.46
C PHE A 254 -12.93 10.38 -12.46
N GLU A 255 -13.50 11.58 -12.32
CA GLU A 255 -14.59 12.10 -13.17
C GLU A 255 -15.72 11.08 -13.40
N HIS A 256 -16.21 10.47 -12.31
CA HIS A 256 -17.26 9.45 -12.27
C HIS A 256 -16.93 8.09 -12.92
N LYS A 257 -15.78 7.95 -13.58
CA LYS A 257 -15.29 6.66 -14.10
C LYS A 257 -14.46 5.93 -13.05
N LEU A 258 -14.67 4.61 -12.94
CA LEU A 258 -13.79 3.72 -12.19
C LEU A 258 -12.69 3.22 -13.11
N TYR A 259 -11.45 3.35 -12.67
CA TYR A 259 -10.26 2.78 -13.28
C TYR A 259 -9.82 1.61 -12.40
N PRO A 260 -10.03 0.36 -12.87
CA PRO A 260 -9.75 -0.85 -12.11
C PRO A 260 -8.25 -1.15 -12.13
N LEU A 261 -7.44 -0.23 -11.58
CA LEU A 261 -5.98 -0.28 -11.66
C LEU A 261 -5.41 -1.63 -11.19
N HIS A 262 -6.06 -2.30 -10.22
CA HIS A 262 -5.65 -3.64 -9.81
C HIS A 262 -5.68 -4.67 -10.96
N ALA A 263 -6.68 -4.62 -11.83
CA ALA A 263 -6.83 -5.52 -12.97
C ALA A 263 -5.81 -5.18 -14.06
N ASP A 264 -5.66 -3.89 -14.38
CA ASP A 264 -4.68 -3.42 -15.35
C ASP A 264 -3.24 -3.75 -14.91
N THR A 265 -2.93 -3.63 -13.60
CA THR A 265 -1.65 -4.09 -13.01
C THR A 265 -1.41 -5.59 -13.26
N ILE A 266 -2.44 -6.44 -13.07
CA ILE A 266 -2.29 -7.89 -13.26
C ILE A 266 -1.98 -8.20 -14.73
N GLU A 267 -2.69 -7.58 -15.66
CA GLU A 267 -2.48 -7.76 -17.09
C GLU A 267 -1.07 -7.35 -17.51
N LEU A 268 -0.67 -6.11 -17.20
CA LEU A 268 0.64 -5.57 -17.57
C LEU A 268 1.81 -6.33 -16.94
N ALA A 269 1.68 -6.75 -15.67
CA ALA A 269 2.68 -7.58 -15.02
C ALA A 269 2.82 -8.95 -15.71
N THR A 270 1.69 -9.54 -16.09
CA THR A 270 1.66 -10.84 -16.78
C THR A 270 2.29 -10.76 -18.18
N GLU A 271 2.00 -9.69 -18.93
CA GLU A 271 2.63 -9.42 -20.22
C GLU A 271 4.14 -9.25 -20.13
N ALA A 272 4.64 -8.68 -19.03
CA ALA A 272 6.08 -8.55 -18.75
C ALA A 272 6.74 -9.88 -18.35
N GLY A 273 5.98 -10.96 -18.19
CA GLY A 273 6.47 -12.30 -17.86
C GLY A 273 6.40 -12.66 -16.37
N LEU A 274 5.89 -11.78 -15.51
CA LEU A 274 5.62 -12.10 -14.11
C LEU A 274 4.38 -12.99 -14.01
N LYS A 275 4.34 -13.91 -13.06
CA LYS A 275 3.20 -14.81 -12.86
C LYS A 275 2.41 -14.38 -11.64
N LEU A 276 1.12 -14.08 -11.81
CA LEU A 276 0.24 -13.82 -10.67
C LEU A 276 0.28 -15.03 -9.72
N HIS A 277 0.66 -14.78 -8.48
CA HIS A 277 0.86 -15.79 -7.46
C HIS A 277 -0.22 -15.74 -6.37
N ASP A 278 -0.59 -14.55 -5.92
CA ASP A 278 -1.60 -14.36 -4.87
C ASP A 278 -2.22 -12.94 -4.93
N ILE A 279 -3.39 -12.79 -4.31
CA ILE A 279 -4.09 -11.52 -4.12
C ILE A 279 -4.60 -11.45 -2.68
N VAL A 280 -4.19 -10.41 -1.96
CA VAL A 280 -4.71 -10.10 -0.62
C VAL A 280 -5.51 -8.81 -0.65
N ILE A 281 -6.68 -8.81 -0.01
CA ILE A 281 -7.48 -7.62 0.24
C ILE A 281 -6.96 -6.94 1.50
N LEU A 282 -6.32 -5.78 1.32
CA LEU A 282 -5.87 -4.93 2.41
C LEU A 282 -6.98 -3.97 2.81
N VAL A 283 -7.58 -4.17 3.97
CA VAL A 283 -8.59 -3.26 4.50
C VAL A 283 -7.92 -1.99 5.00
N ASN A 284 -8.20 -0.87 4.34
CA ASN A 284 -7.69 0.46 4.68
C ASN A 284 -8.85 1.39 5.00
N PHE A 285 -9.67 1.01 5.99
CA PHE A 285 -10.85 1.78 6.36
C PHE A 285 -10.45 3.08 7.06
N SER A 286 -10.69 4.20 6.39
CA SER A 286 -10.58 5.54 6.99
C SER A 286 -11.96 6.02 7.41
N ILE A 287 -12.11 6.44 8.67
CA ILE A 287 -13.36 7.07 9.13
C ILE A 287 -13.67 8.33 8.32
N PHE A 288 -12.65 9.00 7.80
CA PHE A 288 -12.81 10.17 6.93
C PHE A 288 -13.41 9.81 5.58
N ALA A 289 -13.25 8.56 5.12
CA ALA A 289 -13.90 8.08 3.89
C ALA A 289 -15.43 8.13 3.99
N THR A 290 -16.01 8.14 5.19
CA THR A 290 -17.47 8.31 5.39
C THR A 290 -17.97 9.72 5.06
N ALA A 291 -17.08 10.73 5.01
CA ALA A 291 -17.43 12.11 4.68
C ALA A 291 -18.03 12.27 3.27
N THR A 292 -17.90 11.22 2.44
CA THR A 292 -18.28 11.20 1.03
C THR A 292 -19.48 10.29 0.80
N GLY A 293 -20.04 9.70 1.86
CA GLY A 293 -21.15 8.77 1.82
C GLY A 293 -22.37 9.34 1.10
N THR A 294 -22.67 10.63 1.28
CA THR A 294 -23.78 11.30 0.57
C THR A 294 -23.54 11.39 -0.93
N ARG A 295 -22.29 11.59 -1.37
CA ARG A 295 -21.94 11.57 -2.80
C ARG A 295 -22.06 10.15 -3.36
N ALA A 296 -21.50 9.17 -2.65
CA ALA A 296 -21.57 7.76 -3.02
C ALA A 296 -23.02 7.26 -3.14
N GLU A 297 -23.90 7.67 -2.21
CA GLU A 297 -25.34 7.37 -2.26
C GLU A 297 -26.03 8.02 -3.46
N ARG A 298 -25.74 9.31 -3.72
CA ARG A 298 -26.31 10.09 -4.83
C ARG A 298 -25.90 9.52 -6.18
N GLU A 299 -24.63 9.21 -6.34
CA GLU A 299 -24.02 8.75 -7.60
C GLU A 299 -24.00 7.21 -7.73
N LYS A 300 -24.58 6.50 -6.75
CA LYS A 300 -24.76 5.03 -6.76
C LYS A 300 -23.47 4.23 -6.93
N TYR A 301 -22.42 4.60 -6.21
CA TYR A 301 -21.19 3.82 -6.11
C TYR A 301 -20.82 3.55 -4.66
N THR A 302 -19.86 2.64 -4.43
CA THR A 302 -19.31 2.35 -3.10
C THR A 302 -17.98 3.04 -2.88
N ILE A 303 -17.79 3.59 -1.69
CA ILE A 303 -16.50 4.13 -1.25
C ILE A 303 -15.50 2.97 -1.18
N LYS A 304 -14.32 3.14 -1.78
CA LYS A 304 -13.26 2.15 -1.68
C LYS A 304 -12.66 2.24 -0.28
N THR A 305 -12.66 1.11 0.43
CA THR A 305 -12.11 1.00 1.80
C THR A 305 -11.06 -0.09 1.88
N HIS A 306 -10.56 -0.53 0.73
CA HIS A 306 -9.57 -1.55 0.59
C HIS A 306 -8.65 -1.25 -0.58
N GLU A 307 -7.47 -1.82 -0.51
CA GLU A 307 -6.48 -1.89 -1.57
C GLU A 307 -6.16 -3.37 -1.81
N TYR A 308 -5.46 -3.65 -2.89
CA TYR A 308 -5.03 -4.97 -3.29
C TYR A 308 -3.54 -5.10 -3.02
N ILE A 309 -3.12 -6.13 -2.31
CA ILE A 309 -1.72 -6.59 -2.37
C ILE A 309 -1.67 -7.66 -3.45
N LEU A 310 -1.07 -7.29 -4.58
CA LEU A 310 -0.88 -8.16 -5.73
C LEU A 310 0.51 -8.77 -5.64
N VAL A 311 0.57 -10.10 -5.65
CA VAL A 311 1.81 -10.85 -5.49
C VAL A 311 2.09 -11.57 -6.80
N PHE A 312 3.27 -11.32 -7.36
CA PHE A 312 3.73 -11.95 -8.58
C PHE A 312 5.05 -12.68 -8.32
N ARG A 313 5.25 -13.78 -9.03
CA ARG A 313 6.51 -14.53 -9.02
C ARG A 313 7.22 -14.36 -10.36
N ARG A 314 8.53 -14.09 -10.34
CA ARG A 314 9.39 -14.22 -11.53
C ARG A 314 9.76 -15.68 -11.76
#